data_AF-A0A975IXW8-F1
#
_entry.id   AF-A0A975IXW8-F1
#
_cell.length_a   1.000
_cell.length_b   1.000
_cell.length_c   1.000
_cell.angle_alpha   90.00
_cell.angle_beta   90.00
_cell.angle_gamma   90.00
#
_symmetry.space_group_name_H-M   'P 1'
#
loop_
_entity.id
_entity.type
_entity.pdbx_description
1 polymer ?
#
loop_
_entity_poly.entity_id
_entity_poly.type
_entity_poly.pdbx_seq_one_letter_code
_entity_poly.pdbx_strand_id
1 'polypeptide(L)'
;MSRSSKLLLAASVCLLAVLAILLTSRQKSSGTSSVVLPRATTQREVKPAAGSDQGGQIKRPERGRVREDQQSSGSAQLDAILRDTTRDDAAVAVKLQDLAGRKDIPLEERIEALEHAVLLTPDGQGEGLVALARDPALPPELASILLSDFHNRPDPVRLAGAVALAKNKDASTRGEAMDLVRFLVTGNESEGNDVEILEKAEAKLQNPAQRE
;
A
#
# COMPACT_ATOMS: atom_id res chain seq x y z
N MET A 1 -62.18 12.69 -7.81
CA MET A 1 -60.76 13.12 -7.89
C MET A 1 -59.88 11.88 -7.82
N SER A 2 -59.25 11.53 -8.93
CA SER A 2 -58.55 10.25 -9.13
C SER A 2 -57.18 10.23 -8.43
N ARG A 3 -56.83 9.10 -7.81
CA ARG A 3 -55.53 8.88 -7.14
C ARG A 3 -54.34 9.03 -8.11
N SER A 4 -54.58 8.89 -9.41
CA SER A 4 -53.56 9.01 -10.46
C SER A 4 -53.01 10.45 -10.62
N SER A 5 -53.78 11.48 -10.27
CA SER A 5 -53.36 12.88 -10.44
C SER A 5 -52.36 13.34 -9.37
N LYS A 6 -52.30 12.66 -8.22
CA LYS A 6 -51.38 13.00 -7.12
C LYS A 6 -49.96 12.44 -7.34
N LEU A 7 -49.85 11.31 -8.02
CA LEU A 7 -48.56 10.69 -8.35
C LEU A 7 -47.80 11.44 -9.45
N LEU A 8 -48.51 11.99 -10.44
CA LEU A 8 -47.90 12.78 -11.51
C LEU A 8 -47.35 14.13 -11.03
N LEU A 9 -47.94 14.72 -9.97
CA LEU A 9 -47.43 15.98 -9.42
C LEU A 9 -46.14 15.77 -8.59
N ALA A 10 -46.01 14.65 -7.89
CA ALA A 10 -44.83 14.36 -7.06
C ALA A 10 -43.58 14.08 -7.89
N ALA A 11 -43.70 13.40 -9.04
CA ALA A 11 -42.58 13.12 -9.92
C ALA A 11 -41.99 14.39 -10.59
N SER A 12 -42.83 15.40 -10.83
CA SER A 12 -42.42 16.67 -11.47
C SER A 12 -41.53 17.54 -10.55
N VAL A 13 -41.81 17.55 -9.24
CA VAL A 13 -41.04 18.35 -8.27
C VAL A 13 -39.63 17.77 -8.04
N CYS A 14 -39.48 16.45 -8.06
CA CYS A 14 -38.16 15.81 -7.93
C CYS A 14 -37.25 16.09 -9.13
N LEU A 15 -37.79 16.17 -10.35
CA LEU A 15 -36.97 16.40 -11.55
C LEU A 15 -36.39 17.82 -11.61
N LEU A 16 -37.14 18.82 -11.12
CA LEU A 16 -36.69 20.22 -11.09
C LEU A 16 -35.58 20.47 -10.04
N ALA A 17 -35.58 19.72 -8.93
CA ALA A 17 -34.55 19.84 -7.90
C ALA A 17 -33.18 19.29 -8.36
N VAL A 18 -33.18 18.19 -9.13
CA VAL A 18 -31.94 17.59 -9.67
C VAL A 18 -31.31 18.49 -10.75
N LEU A 19 -32.13 19.18 -11.56
CA LEU A 19 -31.62 20.07 -12.60
C LEU A 19 -30.94 21.33 -12.02
N ALA A 20 -31.40 21.83 -10.87
CA ALA A 20 -30.83 23.00 -10.20
C ALA A 20 -29.44 22.73 -9.60
N ILE A 21 -29.18 21.50 -9.13
CA ILE A 21 -27.88 21.10 -8.56
C ILE A 21 -26.81 20.95 -9.65
N LEU A 22 -27.18 20.46 -10.84
CA LEU A 22 -26.24 20.29 -11.95
C LEU A 22 -25.79 21.63 -12.58
N LEU A 23 -26.60 22.69 -12.44
CA LEU A 23 -26.29 24.01 -13.00
C LEU A 23 -25.38 24.87 -12.10
N THR A 24 -25.21 24.53 -10.81
CA THR A 24 -24.35 25.30 -9.88
C THR A 24 -22.92 24.74 -9.76
N SER A 25 -22.64 23.55 -10.27
CA SER A 25 -21.30 22.91 -10.16
C SER A 25 -20.26 23.41 -11.18
N ARG A 26 -20.55 24.43 -12.00
CA ARG A 26 -19.59 25.02 -12.95
C ARG A 26 -19.27 26.47 -12.63
N GLN A 27 -18.79 26.77 -11.43
CA GLN A 27 -18.07 28.03 -11.18
C GLN A 27 -16.93 27.85 -10.17
N LYS A 28 -15.73 28.28 -10.60
CA LYS A 28 -14.64 28.89 -9.80
C LYS A 28 -13.79 27.89 -8.95
N SER A 29 -12.46 27.89 -8.96
CA SER A 29 -11.49 28.92 -9.32
C SER A 29 -10.15 28.35 -9.78
N SER A 30 -9.62 28.94 -10.84
CA SER A 30 -8.20 29.06 -11.14
C SER A 30 -7.46 29.75 -9.99
N GLY A 31 -6.33 29.18 -9.56
CA GLY A 31 -5.44 29.78 -8.56
C GLY A 31 -4.04 29.17 -8.65
N THR A 32 -3.27 29.64 -9.63
CA THR A 32 -1.83 29.43 -9.73
C THR A 32 -1.11 29.97 -8.49
N SER A 33 -0.25 29.17 -7.88
CA SER A 33 0.85 29.65 -7.05
C SER A 33 2.02 28.68 -7.18
N SER A 34 2.82 28.92 -8.21
CA SER A 34 4.20 28.45 -8.33
C SER A 34 5.03 29.14 -7.25
N VAL A 35 5.25 28.44 -6.14
CA VAL A 35 6.27 28.82 -5.14
C VAL A 35 7.63 28.46 -5.71
N VAL A 36 8.30 29.47 -6.26
CA VAL A 36 9.72 29.45 -6.60
C VAL A 36 10.51 29.50 -5.29
N LEU A 37 11.16 28.40 -4.92
CA LEU A 37 12.15 28.36 -3.85
C LEU A 37 13.49 28.91 -4.36
N PRO A 38 14.15 29.83 -3.63
CA PRO A 38 15.46 30.35 -4.01
C PRO A 38 16.54 29.28 -3.80
N ARG A 39 17.22 28.95 -4.90
CA ARG A 39 18.43 28.12 -4.94
C ARG A 39 19.57 28.88 -4.27
N ALA A 40 19.90 28.51 -3.03
CA ALA A 40 21.08 29.00 -2.33
C ALA A 40 22.35 28.50 -3.06
N THR A 41 23.07 29.46 -3.64
CA THR A 41 24.40 29.32 -4.21
C THR A 41 25.41 29.16 -3.07
N THR A 42 25.90 27.94 -2.85
CA THR A 42 27.16 27.74 -2.12
C THR A 42 28.21 27.35 -3.14
N GLN A 43 28.97 28.36 -3.59
CA GLN A 43 30.25 28.15 -4.24
C GLN A 43 31.18 27.47 -3.22
N ARG A 44 31.53 26.22 -3.47
CA ARG A 44 32.74 25.62 -2.93
C ARG A 44 33.69 25.36 -4.08
N GLU A 45 34.64 26.28 -4.17
CA GLU A 45 35.83 26.21 -4.99
C GLU A 45 36.61 24.93 -4.66
N VAL A 46 36.72 24.00 -5.60
CA VAL A 46 37.72 22.93 -5.55
C VAL A 46 38.53 22.99 -6.85
N LYS A 47 39.70 23.58 -6.68
CA LYS A 47 40.85 23.67 -7.58
C LYS A 47 41.14 22.32 -8.27
N PRO A 48 41.33 22.27 -9.61
CA PRO A 48 41.87 21.09 -10.27
C PRO A 48 43.40 21.12 -10.15
N ALA A 49 43.98 20.08 -9.54
CA ALA A 49 45.41 19.79 -9.65
C ALA A 49 45.59 18.60 -10.59
N ALA A 50 46.33 18.85 -11.66
CA ALA A 50 46.74 17.89 -12.65
C ALA A 50 47.81 16.92 -12.11
N GLY A 51 47.75 15.67 -12.60
CA GLY A 51 48.94 14.97 -13.10
C GLY A 51 49.59 13.90 -12.22
N SER A 52 50.23 12.96 -12.93
CA SER A 52 51.06 11.80 -12.53
C SER A 52 50.28 10.60 -11.98
N ASP A 53 50.10 9.48 -12.70
CA ASP A 53 51.09 8.59 -13.35
C ASP A 53 52.16 8.09 -12.37
N GLN A 54 51.93 6.89 -11.82
CA GLN A 54 52.98 5.93 -11.50
C GLN A 54 52.38 4.56 -11.14
N GLY A 55 52.81 3.56 -11.90
CA GLY A 55 52.45 2.17 -11.71
C GLY A 55 52.97 1.58 -10.40
N GLY A 56 52.12 0.78 -9.77
CA GLY A 56 52.49 -0.13 -8.70
C GLY A 56 51.87 -1.49 -8.98
N GLN A 57 52.69 -2.44 -9.42
CA GLN A 57 52.31 -3.86 -9.52
C GLN A 57 52.00 -4.40 -8.13
N ILE A 58 50.73 -4.53 -7.78
CA ILE A 58 50.31 -5.29 -6.61
C ILE A 58 50.21 -6.75 -7.05
N LYS A 59 51.18 -7.57 -6.63
CA LYS A 59 51.12 -9.03 -6.69
C LYS A 59 49.84 -9.50 -6.02
N ARG A 60 48.93 -10.01 -6.85
CA ARG A 60 47.66 -10.64 -6.48
C ARG A 60 47.97 -11.92 -5.70
N PRO A 61 47.65 -12.03 -4.40
CA PRO A 61 47.67 -13.34 -3.75
C PRO A 61 46.52 -14.16 -4.36
N GLU A 62 46.84 -15.36 -4.84
CA GLU A 62 45.86 -16.37 -5.18
C GLU A 62 45.00 -16.66 -3.94
N ARG A 63 43.85 -15.99 -3.84
CA ARG A 63 42.77 -16.43 -2.98
C ARG A 63 42.30 -17.76 -3.56
N GLY A 64 42.70 -18.83 -2.89
CA GLY A 64 42.02 -20.11 -3.01
C GLY A 64 40.53 -19.86 -3.01
N ARG A 65 39.85 -20.32 -4.07
CA ARG A 65 38.40 -20.36 -4.13
C ARG A 65 37.93 -21.22 -2.97
N VAL A 66 37.56 -20.57 -1.88
CA VAL A 66 36.64 -21.14 -0.90
C VAL A 66 35.38 -21.44 -1.69
N ARG A 67 35.03 -22.73 -1.78
CA ARG A 67 33.71 -23.19 -2.19
C ARG A 67 32.72 -22.59 -1.20
N GLU A 68 32.08 -21.49 -1.57
CA GLU A 68 30.82 -21.02 -0.99
C GLU A 68 29.67 -21.43 -1.93
N ASP A 69 29.57 -22.73 -2.24
CA ASP A 69 28.39 -23.31 -2.89
C ASP A 69 27.36 -23.74 -1.83
N GLN A 70 27.11 -22.86 -0.86
CA GLN A 70 25.91 -22.87 -0.03
C GLN A 70 25.18 -21.54 -0.21
N GLN A 71 25.07 -21.10 -1.46
CA GLN A 71 24.18 -20.00 -1.80
C GLN A 71 22.75 -20.53 -1.75
N SER A 72 22.07 -20.13 -0.68
CA SER A 72 20.64 -20.21 -0.38
C SER A 72 19.75 -20.78 -1.48
N SER A 73 19.15 -21.94 -1.23
CA SER A 73 18.02 -22.43 -2.04
C SER A 73 16.82 -21.47 -2.02
N GLY A 74 16.75 -20.57 -1.04
CA GLY A 74 15.75 -19.53 -0.92
C GLY A 74 15.77 -18.53 -2.08
N SER A 75 16.87 -17.79 -2.28
CA SER A 75 16.93 -16.75 -3.33
C SER A 75 16.63 -17.30 -4.74
N ALA A 76 16.94 -18.58 -5.00
CA ALA A 76 16.65 -19.22 -6.28
C ALA A 76 15.15 -19.34 -6.57
N GLN A 77 14.31 -19.49 -5.53
CA GLN A 77 12.86 -19.57 -5.70
C GLN A 77 12.27 -18.21 -6.06
N LEU A 78 12.66 -17.15 -5.34
CA LEU A 78 12.24 -15.78 -5.66
C LEU A 78 12.67 -15.37 -7.08
N ASP A 79 13.94 -15.58 -7.42
CA ASP A 79 14.49 -15.33 -8.76
C ASP A 79 13.70 -16.08 -9.84
N ALA A 80 13.33 -17.34 -9.61
CA ALA A 80 12.58 -18.14 -10.56
C ALA A 80 11.15 -17.60 -10.77
N ILE A 81 10.51 -17.06 -9.73
CA ILE A 81 9.19 -16.43 -9.86
C ILE A 81 9.29 -15.14 -10.66
N LEU A 82 10.25 -14.28 -10.35
CA LEU A 82 10.41 -12.97 -11.00
C LEU A 82 10.85 -13.06 -12.48
N ARG A 83 11.57 -14.12 -12.84
CA ARG A 83 12.04 -14.34 -14.22
C ARG A 83 11.06 -15.13 -15.10
N ASP A 84 9.93 -15.58 -14.54
CA ASP A 84 8.91 -16.31 -15.29
C ASP A 84 8.07 -15.37 -16.15
N THR A 85 8.60 -15.04 -17.34
CA THR A 85 7.95 -14.16 -18.32
C THR A 85 6.73 -14.76 -19.01
N THR A 86 6.37 -16.01 -18.68
CA THR A 86 5.21 -16.69 -19.27
C THR A 86 3.91 -16.41 -18.53
N ARG A 87 3.99 -15.75 -17.36
CA ARG A 87 2.85 -15.41 -16.50
C ARG A 87 2.52 -13.94 -16.58
N ASP A 88 1.26 -13.61 -16.30
CA ASP A 88 0.86 -12.24 -16.07
C ASP A 88 1.26 -11.78 -14.65
N ASP A 89 1.34 -10.46 -14.48
CA ASP A 89 1.77 -9.83 -13.23
C ASP A 89 0.90 -10.25 -12.04
N ALA A 90 -0.40 -10.45 -12.24
CA ALA A 90 -1.32 -10.89 -11.19
C ALA A 90 -0.99 -12.31 -10.70
N ALA A 91 -0.71 -13.27 -11.59
CA ALA A 91 -0.31 -14.61 -11.19
C ALA A 91 1.09 -14.63 -10.53
N VAL A 92 1.99 -13.72 -10.93
CA VAL A 92 3.29 -13.53 -10.27
C VAL A 92 3.09 -12.99 -8.86
N ALA A 93 2.24 -11.96 -8.69
CA ALA A 93 1.92 -11.37 -7.39
C ALA A 93 1.42 -12.43 -6.40
N VAL A 94 0.48 -13.29 -6.79
CA VAL A 94 -0.05 -14.37 -5.94
C VAL A 94 1.06 -15.28 -5.43
N LYS A 95 1.99 -15.70 -6.28
CA LYS A 95 3.12 -16.55 -5.88
C LYS A 95 4.06 -15.86 -4.90
N LEU A 96 4.28 -14.56 -5.08
CA LEU A 96 5.13 -13.77 -4.20
C LEU A 96 4.46 -13.56 -2.83
N GLN A 97 3.14 -13.35 -2.80
CA GLN A 97 2.36 -13.29 -1.56
C GLN A 97 2.44 -14.61 -0.79
N ASP A 98 2.31 -15.74 -1.49
CA ASP A 98 2.48 -17.07 -0.90
C ASP A 98 3.88 -17.24 -0.31
N LEU A 99 4.92 -16.82 -1.04
CA LEU A 99 6.31 -16.87 -0.55
C LEU A 99 6.51 -16.00 0.70
N ALA A 100 5.98 -14.77 0.71
CA ALA A 100 6.04 -13.88 1.86
C ALA A 100 5.32 -14.43 3.10
N GLY A 101 4.27 -15.24 2.91
CA GLY A 101 3.53 -15.91 3.99
C GLY A 101 4.22 -17.11 4.62
N ARG A 102 5.24 -17.68 3.97
CA ARG A 102 5.91 -18.90 4.42
C ARG A 102 6.88 -18.65 5.57
N LYS A 103 6.65 -19.31 6.71
CA LYS A 103 7.46 -19.15 7.93
C LYS A 103 8.79 -19.91 7.90
N ASP A 104 8.94 -20.84 6.95
CA ASP A 104 10.16 -21.62 6.71
C ASP A 104 11.17 -20.89 5.81
N ILE A 105 10.77 -19.78 5.20
CA ILE A 105 11.62 -18.95 4.35
C ILE A 105 12.30 -17.85 5.21
N PRO A 106 13.58 -17.51 4.95
CA PRO A 106 14.25 -16.40 5.62
C PRO A 106 13.47 -15.09 5.52
N LEU A 107 13.54 -14.26 6.55
CA LEU A 107 12.74 -13.03 6.63
C LEU A 107 13.07 -12.08 5.48
N GLU A 108 14.34 -11.96 5.11
CA GLU A 108 14.82 -11.07 4.05
C GLU A 108 14.18 -11.40 2.70
N GLU A 109 14.10 -12.69 2.35
CA GLU A 109 13.48 -13.14 1.10
C GLU A 109 11.96 -12.93 1.12
N ARG A 110 11.33 -13.09 2.28
CA ARG A 110 9.90 -12.80 2.44
C ARG A 110 9.60 -11.32 2.29
N ILE A 111 10.50 -10.46 2.77
CA ILE A 111 10.41 -9.00 2.60
C ILE A 111 10.49 -8.65 1.12
N GLU A 112 11.53 -9.11 0.42
CA GLU A 112 11.71 -8.84 -1.00
C GLU A 112 10.53 -9.36 -1.83
N ALA A 113 10.04 -10.58 -1.52
CA ALA A 113 8.85 -11.14 -2.14
C ALA A 113 7.62 -10.24 -1.94
N LEU A 114 7.41 -9.73 -0.73
CA LEU A 114 6.27 -8.87 -0.42
C LEU A 114 6.38 -7.51 -1.11
N GLU A 115 7.56 -6.90 -1.14
CA GLU A 115 7.81 -5.62 -1.83
C GLU A 115 7.48 -5.73 -3.33
N HIS A 116 7.84 -6.85 -3.98
CA HIS A 116 7.43 -7.11 -5.35
C HIS A 116 5.93 -7.41 -5.48
N ALA A 117 5.37 -8.19 -4.54
CA ALA A 117 3.96 -8.54 -4.56
C ALA A 117 3.06 -7.30 -4.53
N VAL A 118 3.34 -6.33 -3.65
CA VAL A 118 2.51 -5.13 -3.51
C VAL A 118 2.53 -4.28 -4.79
N LEU A 119 3.67 -4.20 -5.48
CA LEU A 119 3.80 -3.46 -6.74
C LEU A 119 3.01 -4.10 -7.89
N LEU A 120 2.98 -5.44 -7.93
CA LEU A 120 2.31 -6.19 -8.99
C LEU A 120 0.82 -6.43 -8.73
N THR A 121 0.38 -6.26 -7.49
CA THR A 121 -1.03 -6.44 -7.11
C THR A 121 -1.85 -5.23 -7.56
N PRO A 122 -2.86 -5.39 -8.43
CA PRO A 122 -3.75 -4.29 -8.81
C PRO A 122 -4.55 -3.76 -7.61
N ASP A 123 -4.89 -2.46 -7.63
CA ASP A 123 -5.62 -1.79 -6.53
C ASP A 123 -6.95 -2.45 -6.13
N GLY A 124 -7.61 -3.12 -7.07
CA GLY A 124 -8.86 -3.84 -6.84
C GLY A 124 -8.71 -5.31 -6.45
N GLN A 125 -7.49 -5.83 -6.28
CA GLN A 125 -7.21 -7.26 -6.02
C GLN A 125 -6.35 -7.47 -4.77
N GLY A 126 -6.64 -6.72 -3.70
CA GLY A 126 -5.88 -6.77 -2.45
C GLY A 126 -6.20 -7.95 -1.52
N GLU A 127 -7.07 -8.90 -1.91
CA GLU A 127 -7.56 -9.96 -1.01
C GLU A 127 -6.44 -10.84 -0.45
N GLY A 128 -5.43 -11.15 -1.26
CA GLY A 128 -4.29 -11.95 -0.82
C GLY A 128 -3.38 -11.20 0.16
N LEU A 129 -3.16 -9.90 -0.05
CA LEU A 129 -2.45 -9.04 0.90
C LEU A 129 -3.21 -8.92 2.23
N VAL A 130 -4.54 -8.77 2.18
CA VAL A 130 -5.40 -8.78 3.37
C VAL A 130 -5.34 -10.14 4.07
N ALA A 131 -5.29 -11.25 3.33
CA ALA A 131 -5.16 -12.57 3.93
C ALA A 131 -3.83 -12.73 4.68
N LEU A 132 -2.72 -12.23 4.12
CA LEU A 132 -1.42 -12.22 4.79
C LEU A 132 -1.43 -11.38 6.08
N ALA A 133 -2.08 -10.21 6.03
CA ALA A 133 -2.22 -9.30 7.17
C ALA A 133 -3.00 -9.90 8.36
N ARG A 134 -3.78 -10.97 8.14
CA ARG A 134 -4.55 -11.64 9.22
C ARG A 134 -3.70 -12.52 10.13
N ASP A 135 -2.44 -12.82 9.78
CA ASP A 135 -1.55 -13.55 10.69
C ASP A 135 -1.18 -12.64 11.87
N PRO A 136 -1.66 -12.89 13.10
CA PRO A 136 -1.33 -12.06 14.26
C PRO A 136 0.17 -12.12 14.61
N ALA A 137 0.88 -13.15 14.12
CA ALA A 137 2.31 -13.32 14.32
C ALA A 137 3.16 -12.82 13.15
N LEU A 138 2.57 -12.12 12.17
CA LEU A 138 3.30 -11.52 11.05
C LEU A 138 4.43 -10.63 11.58
N PRO A 139 5.68 -10.82 11.12
CA PRO A 139 6.82 -9.98 11.49
C PRO A 139 6.53 -8.48 11.26
N PRO A 140 6.98 -7.58 12.17
CA PRO A 140 6.75 -6.15 12.05
C PRO A 140 7.21 -5.55 10.72
N GLU A 141 8.31 -6.05 10.14
CA GLU A 141 8.86 -5.59 8.86
C GLU A 141 7.87 -5.83 7.72
N LEU A 142 7.28 -7.04 7.66
CA LEU A 142 6.26 -7.37 6.67
C LEU A 142 4.95 -6.62 6.93
N ALA A 143 4.58 -6.46 8.20
CA ALA A 143 3.38 -5.72 8.58
C ALA A 143 3.47 -4.23 8.22
N SER A 144 4.66 -3.62 8.37
CA SER A 144 4.91 -2.23 7.99
C SER A 144 4.77 -2.01 6.48
N ILE A 145 5.29 -2.92 5.65
CA ILE A 145 5.11 -2.88 4.19
C ILE A 145 3.62 -2.95 3.83
N LEU A 146 2.87 -3.91 4.42
CA LEU A 146 1.44 -4.04 4.18
C LEU A 146 0.67 -2.79 4.62
N LEU A 147 0.98 -2.24 5.80
CA LEU A 147 0.31 -1.04 6.30
C LEU A 147 0.54 0.14 5.36
N SER A 148 1.79 0.34 4.94
CA SER A 148 2.17 1.38 3.96
C SER A 148 1.47 1.18 2.61
N ASP A 149 1.35 -0.05 2.13
CA ASP A 149 0.60 -0.35 0.90
C ASP A 149 -0.88 -0.03 1.07
N PHE A 150 -1.53 -0.49 2.15
CA PHE A 150 -2.96 -0.28 2.39
C PHE A 150 -3.34 1.20 2.43
N HIS A 151 -2.49 2.09 2.97
CA HIS A 151 -2.72 3.53 2.90
C HIS A 151 -2.97 4.06 1.47
N ASN A 152 -2.41 3.40 0.46
CA ASN A 152 -2.53 3.79 -0.94
C ASN A 152 -3.61 3.01 -1.70
N ARG A 153 -4.24 2.00 -1.08
CA ARG A 153 -5.30 1.19 -1.70
C ARG A 153 -6.68 1.83 -1.59
N PRO A 154 -7.66 1.42 -2.41
CA PRO A 154 -9.06 1.81 -2.26
C PRO A 154 -9.63 1.42 -0.90
N ASP A 155 -10.60 2.19 -0.41
CA ASP A 155 -11.19 2.06 0.92
C ASP A 155 -11.65 0.64 1.32
N PRO A 156 -12.26 -0.18 0.44
CA PRO A 156 -12.63 -1.54 0.81
C PRO A 156 -11.43 -2.41 1.21
N VAL A 157 -10.33 -2.30 0.47
CA VAL A 157 -9.08 -3.04 0.73
C VAL A 157 -8.34 -2.42 1.90
N ARG A 158 -8.23 -1.09 1.92
CA ARG A 158 -7.57 -0.32 2.98
C ARG A 158 -8.17 -0.62 4.35
N LEU A 159 -9.50 -0.56 4.48
CA LEU A 159 -10.19 -0.85 5.74
C LEU A 159 -10.01 -2.32 6.15
N ALA A 160 -10.15 -3.26 5.20
CA ALA A 160 -9.99 -4.69 5.49
C ALA A 160 -8.57 -5.03 5.95
N GLY A 161 -7.56 -4.44 5.31
CA GLY A 161 -6.15 -4.59 5.67
C GLY A 161 -5.83 -3.99 7.05
N ALA A 162 -6.33 -2.78 7.32
CA ALA A 162 -6.16 -2.13 8.61
C ALA A 162 -6.81 -2.92 9.76
N VAL A 163 -8.04 -3.42 9.58
CA VAL A 163 -8.72 -4.28 10.57
C VAL A 163 -7.96 -5.58 10.82
N ALA A 164 -7.33 -6.15 9.79
CA ALA A 164 -6.49 -7.34 9.95
C ALA A 164 -5.23 -7.04 10.77
N LEU A 165 -4.51 -5.97 10.45
CA LEU A 165 -3.28 -5.56 11.17
C LEU A 165 -3.55 -5.03 12.58
N ALA A 166 -4.74 -4.51 12.87
CA ALA A 166 -5.17 -4.13 14.21
C ALA A 166 -5.20 -5.32 15.20
N LYS A 167 -5.12 -6.56 14.70
CA LYS A 167 -5.05 -7.79 15.52
C LYS A 167 -3.61 -8.33 15.63
N ASN A 168 -2.61 -7.63 15.08
CA ASN A 168 -1.20 -8.03 15.13
C ASN A 168 -0.66 -8.01 16.58
N LYS A 169 0.26 -8.93 16.91
CA LYS A 169 0.91 -9.01 18.22
C LYS A 169 1.79 -7.80 18.52
N ASP A 170 2.42 -7.23 17.49
CA ASP A 170 3.28 -6.06 17.61
C ASP A 170 2.46 -4.81 17.98
N ALA A 171 2.90 -4.10 19.02
CA ALA A 171 2.12 -2.98 19.57
C ALA A 171 2.16 -1.74 18.67
N SER A 172 3.27 -1.49 17.98
CA SER A 172 3.40 -0.36 17.06
C SER A 172 2.47 -0.55 15.86
N THR A 173 2.61 -1.69 15.19
CA THR A 173 1.77 -2.11 14.06
C THR A 173 0.29 -2.02 14.41
N ARG A 174 -0.09 -2.58 15.57
CA ARG A 174 -1.48 -2.56 16.03
C ARG A 174 -1.99 -1.15 16.27
N GLY A 175 -1.18 -0.28 16.88
CA GLY A 175 -1.54 1.11 17.13
C GLY A 175 -1.79 1.88 15.84
N GLU A 176 -0.84 1.85 14.90
CA GLU A 176 -0.96 2.55 13.62
C GLU A 176 -2.13 2.01 12.77
N ALA A 177 -2.33 0.69 12.76
CA ALA A 177 -3.47 0.09 12.08
C ALA A 177 -4.81 0.53 12.71
N MET A 178 -4.89 0.62 14.05
CA MET A 178 -6.08 1.13 14.73
C MET A 178 -6.34 2.61 14.44
N ASP A 179 -5.30 3.44 14.34
CA ASP A 179 -5.44 4.84 13.94
C ASP A 179 -6.03 4.96 12.52
N LEU A 180 -5.56 4.12 11.59
CA LEU A 180 -6.13 4.04 10.24
C LEU A 180 -7.59 3.56 10.26
N VAL A 181 -7.94 2.54 11.06
CA VAL A 181 -9.34 2.09 11.20
C VAL A 181 -10.22 3.22 11.72
N ARG A 182 -9.79 3.92 12.79
CA ARG A 182 -10.53 5.07 13.34
C ARG A 182 -10.77 6.13 12.29
N PHE A 183 -9.73 6.53 11.55
CA PHE A 183 -9.83 7.50 10.47
C PHE A 183 -10.92 7.12 9.44
N LEU A 184 -10.94 5.87 8.99
CA LEU A 184 -11.85 5.39 7.95
C LEU A 184 -13.30 5.16 8.41
N VAL A 185 -13.50 5.00 9.73
CA VAL A 185 -14.83 4.75 10.32
C VAL A 185 -15.47 6.04 10.83
N THR A 186 -14.70 6.93 11.44
CA THR A 186 -15.24 8.12 12.13
C THR A 186 -14.92 9.45 11.45
N GLY A 187 -14.13 9.46 10.36
CA GLY A 187 -13.82 10.71 9.65
C GLY A 187 -13.08 11.74 10.50
N ASN A 188 -12.32 11.29 11.52
CA ASN A 188 -11.63 12.05 12.57
C ASN A 188 -12.47 12.45 13.80
N GLU A 189 -13.71 11.99 13.92
CA GLU A 189 -14.47 12.17 15.16
C GLU A 189 -13.97 11.17 16.21
N SER A 190 -13.46 11.68 17.34
CA SER A 190 -12.81 10.91 18.40
C SER A 190 -13.83 10.27 19.34
N GLU A 191 -14.74 9.44 18.83
CA GLU A 191 -15.75 8.80 19.68
C GLU A 191 -15.74 7.27 19.53
N GLY A 192 -15.44 6.59 20.63
CA GLY A 192 -15.50 5.13 20.77
C GLY A 192 -14.21 4.53 21.33
N ASN A 193 -14.33 3.42 22.06
CA ASN A 193 -13.19 2.58 22.41
C ASN A 193 -12.78 1.69 21.21
N ASP A 194 -11.60 1.08 21.25
CA ASP A 194 -11.08 0.27 20.14
C ASP A 194 -12.00 -0.88 19.72
N VAL A 195 -12.72 -1.49 20.68
CA VAL A 195 -13.65 -2.59 20.42
C VAL A 195 -14.83 -2.10 19.60
N GLU A 196 -15.47 -1.01 20.00
CA GLU A 196 -16.59 -0.41 19.27
C GLU A 196 -16.19 0.05 17.88
N ILE A 197 -14.98 0.61 17.73
CA ILE A 197 -14.46 1.03 16.43
C ILE A 197 -14.24 -0.17 15.51
N LEU A 198 -13.68 -1.27 16.02
CA LEU A 198 -13.51 -2.49 15.25
C LEU A 198 -14.84 -3.13 14.86
N GLU A 199 -15.83 -3.15 15.76
CA GLU A 199 -17.17 -3.64 15.45
C GLU A 199 -17.84 -2.83 14.32
N LYS A 200 -17.74 -1.50 14.38
CA LYS A 200 -18.22 -0.61 13.30
C LYS A 200 -17.47 -0.87 11.98
N ALA A 201 -16.15 -1.06 12.03
CA ALA A 201 -15.34 -1.36 10.87
C ALA A 201 -15.76 -2.70 10.22
N GLU A 202 -15.92 -3.75 11.03
CA GLU A 202 -16.37 -5.07 10.56
C GLU A 202 -17.79 -5.00 9.98
N ALA A 203 -18.70 -4.23 10.58
CA ALA A 203 -20.03 -4.00 10.04
C ALA A 203 -20.01 -3.27 8.68
N LYS A 204 -19.16 -2.23 8.54
CA LYS A 204 -18.96 -1.50 7.28
C LYS A 204 -18.40 -2.44 6.19
N LEU A 205 -17.49 -3.34 6.56
CA LEU A 205 -16.97 -4.36 5.64
C LEU A 205 -18.05 -5.37 5.22
N GLN A 206 -19.02 -5.71 6.07
CA GLN A 206 -20.11 -6.64 5.70
C GLN A 206 -21.19 -6.01 4.82
N ASN A 207 -21.30 -4.67 4.81
CA ASN A 207 -22.33 -3.97 4.05
C ASN A 207 -21.77 -3.33 2.76
N PRO A 208 -21.99 -3.91 1.56
CA PRO A 208 -21.44 -3.39 0.32
C PRO A 208 -21.92 -1.97 -0.02
N ALA A 209 -23.10 -1.55 0.47
CA ALA A 209 -23.64 -0.20 0.25
C ALA A 209 -22.92 0.90 1.05
N GLN A 210 -22.03 0.53 1.98
CA GLN A 210 -21.29 1.47 2.83
C GLN A 210 -19.78 1.46 2.53
N ARG A 211 -19.36 0.85 1.42
CA ARG A 211 -17.96 0.72 1.00
C ARG A 211 -17.49 1.84 0.05
N GLU A 212 -18.37 2.78 -0.28
CA GLU A 212 -18.13 3.93 -1.17
C GLU A 212 -17.63 5.17 -0.41
#